data_AF-A0A3D0X668-F1
#
_entry.id   AF-A0A3D0X668-F1
#
_cell.length_a   1.000
_cell.length_b   1.000
_cell.length_c   1.000
_cell.angle_alpha   90.00
_cell.angle_beta   90.00
_cell.angle_gamma   90.00
#
_symmetry.space_group_name_H-M   'P 1'
#
loop_
_entity.id
_entity.type
_entity.pdbx_description
1 polymer ?
#
loop_
_entity_poly.entity_id
_entity_poly.type
_entity_poly.pdbx_seq_one_letter_code
_entity_poly.pdbx_strand_id
1 'polypeptide(L)'
;MKKLFGGINLTWPKLIIAAVAAGVFTAVMALIPALLRTSFIAITVTFEIWILFGILIIMNSKSNLDSALKCFVFFLISQPLAYLIQVPFSEMGWGLFSYYRFWFICTLLCFPMGFVGYFMKKDKWWGYLILLPMILLTGYSLLGYFSDFQFSAPRYILIVLFCAAAMILYPVFIFRNKIIRIVGAAVGTVGVIAIITICLFNPPVYSIDLFNVGDDKGLSPSYNVTLEDSSYGDAEIRYIDDLESYAVHVDFKKAGHTKLILKTPDGAKKEYAIDVERNTYNITEST
;
A
#
# COMPACT_ATOMS: atom_id res chain seq x y z
N MET A 1 15.51 -12.22 18.75
CA MET A 1 15.39 -10.95 18.01
C MET A 1 16.32 -9.81 18.46
N LYS A 2 16.77 -9.70 19.73
CA LYS A 2 17.76 -8.66 20.15
C LYS A 2 19.05 -8.59 19.31
N LYS A 3 19.42 -9.69 18.63
CA LYS A 3 20.58 -9.74 17.72
C LYS A 3 20.39 -8.94 16.41
N LEU A 4 19.15 -8.66 15.98
CA LEU A 4 18.87 -7.98 14.71
C LEU A 4 19.16 -6.47 14.77
N PHE A 5 18.98 -5.81 15.92
CA PHE A 5 19.18 -4.37 16.09
C PHE A 5 20.44 -4.09 16.92
N GLY A 6 21.59 -4.06 16.25
CA GLY A 6 22.90 -3.78 16.86
C GLY A 6 23.72 -5.01 17.26
N GLY A 7 23.29 -6.22 16.85
CA GLY A 7 24.02 -7.47 17.07
C GLY A 7 24.64 -8.06 15.79
N ILE A 8 24.45 -7.43 14.63
CA ILE A 8 24.99 -7.88 13.34
C ILE A 8 26.27 -7.10 13.06
N ASN A 9 27.37 -7.81 12.79
CA ASN A 9 28.56 -7.19 12.20
C ASN A 9 28.29 -6.94 10.70
N LEU A 10 27.70 -5.79 10.41
CA LEU A 10 27.35 -5.34 9.07
C LEU A 10 28.58 -4.75 8.37
N THR A 11 29.30 -5.61 7.66
CA THR A 11 30.44 -5.22 6.81
C THR A 11 29.94 -4.75 5.43
N TRP A 12 30.79 -4.02 4.70
CA TRP A 12 30.48 -3.55 3.35
C TRP A 12 30.07 -4.67 2.37
N PRO A 13 30.78 -5.82 2.30
CA PRO A 13 30.34 -6.92 1.43
C PRO A 13 28.95 -7.44 1.78
N LYS A 14 28.64 -7.59 3.07
CA LYS A 14 27.32 -8.05 3.53
C LYS A 14 26.21 -7.07 3.17
N LEU A 15 26.49 -5.76 3.28
CA LEU A 15 25.56 -4.72 2.87
C LEU A 15 25.26 -4.79 1.37
N ILE A 16 26.30 -4.90 0.54
CA ILE A 16 26.14 -4.97 -0.92
C ILE A 16 25.32 -6.21 -1.32
N ILE A 17 25.63 -7.38 -0.75
CA ILE A 17 24.86 -8.61 -0.98
C ILE A 17 23.40 -8.42 -0.57
N ALA A 18 23.14 -7.83 0.60
CA ALA A 18 21.78 -7.56 1.06
C ALA A 18 21.04 -6.58 0.15
N ALA A 19 21.72 -5.54 -0.37
CA ALA A 19 21.12 -4.58 -1.29
C ALA A 19 20.74 -5.22 -2.63
N VAL A 20 21.63 -6.05 -3.18
CA VAL A 20 21.34 -6.83 -4.40
C VAL A 20 20.17 -7.78 -4.16
N ALA A 21 20.18 -8.54 -3.06
CA ALA A 21 19.10 -9.46 -2.72
C ALA A 21 17.75 -8.73 -2.56
N ALA A 22 17.74 -7.57 -1.90
CA ALA A 22 16.52 -6.76 -1.76
C ALA A 22 16.00 -6.26 -3.11
N GLY A 23 16.88 -5.75 -3.98
CA GLY A 23 16.50 -5.29 -5.32
C GLY A 23 15.95 -6.42 -6.20
N VAL A 24 16.64 -7.57 -6.23
CA VAL A 24 16.20 -8.77 -6.98
C VAL A 24 14.88 -9.28 -6.44
N PHE A 25 14.74 -9.44 -5.12
CA PHE A 25 13.51 -9.93 -4.51
C PHE A 25 12.33 -9.01 -4.84
N THR A 26 12.52 -7.70 -4.72
CA THR A 26 11.50 -6.69 -5.06
C THR A 26 11.08 -6.80 -6.52
N ALA A 27 12.04 -6.91 -7.45
CA ALA A 27 11.74 -7.08 -8.87
C ALA A 27 10.98 -8.38 -9.16
N VAL A 28 11.41 -9.50 -8.58
CA VAL A 28 10.73 -10.80 -8.79
C VAL A 28 9.30 -10.74 -8.28
N MET A 29 9.04 -10.13 -7.11
CA MET A 29 7.68 -9.95 -6.61
C MET A 29 6.84 -9.05 -7.54
N ALA A 30 7.44 -8.06 -8.20
CA ALA A 30 6.76 -7.21 -9.17
C ALA A 30 6.36 -7.94 -10.46
N LEU A 31 7.13 -8.94 -10.86
CA LEU A 31 6.96 -9.62 -12.15
C LEU A 31 5.96 -10.78 -12.13
N ILE A 32 5.53 -11.24 -10.95
CA ILE A 32 4.61 -12.38 -10.84
C ILE A 32 3.16 -11.87 -10.91
N PRO A 33 2.38 -12.16 -11.98
CA PRO A 33 1.03 -11.61 -12.12
C PRO A 33 0.08 -12.04 -11.00
N ALA A 34 0.24 -13.26 -10.49
CA ALA A 34 -0.56 -13.77 -9.37
C ALA A 34 -0.34 -13.01 -8.05
N LEU A 35 0.74 -12.23 -7.94
CA LEU A 35 1.03 -11.39 -6.78
C LEU A 35 0.55 -9.93 -6.96
N LEU A 36 0.01 -9.59 -8.14
CA LEU A 36 -0.62 -8.29 -8.36
C LEU A 36 -1.75 -8.08 -7.36
N ARG A 37 -1.84 -6.86 -6.85
CA ARG A 37 -2.84 -6.47 -5.83
C ARG A 37 -2.78 -7.32 -4.55
N THR A 38 -1.60 -7.78 -4.14
CA THR A 38 -1.39 -8.50 -2.86
C THR A 38 -0.38 -7.79 -1.96
N SER A 39 -0.13 -8.31 -0.76
CA SER A 39 0.92 -7.76 0.12
C SER A 39 2.34 -7.86 -0.45
N PHE A 40 2.57 -8.70 -1.46
CA PHE A 40 3.90 -8.85 -2.06
C PHE A 40 4.23 -7.72 -3.04
N ILE A 41 3.23 -7.19 -3.75
CA ILE A 41 3.43 -6.03 -4.61
C ILE A 41 3.66 -4.77 -3.77
N ALA A 42 3.10 -4.67 -2.57
CA ALA A 42 3.30 -3.52 -1.67
C ALA A 42 4.79 -3.17 -1.47
N ILE A 43 5.66 -4.18 -1.38
CA ILE A 43 7.11 -4.05 -1.20
C ILE A 43 7.77 -3.24 -2.33
N THR A 44 7.17 -3.27 -3.52
CA THR A 44 7.72 -2.68 -4.74
C THR A 44 7.31 -1.21 -4.91
N VAL A 45 6.27 -0.76 -4.19
CA VAL A 45 5.64 0.55 -4.42
C VAL A 45 5.67 1.45 -3.18
N THR A 46 5.82 0.92 -1.97
CA THR A 46 5.75 1.70 -0.72
C THR A 46 6.95 1.51 0.19
N PHE A 47 6.98 2.22 1.32
CA PHE A 47 8.19 2.48 2.10
C PHE A 47 8.44 1.51 3.27
N GLU A 48 7.48 0.71 3.70
CA GLU A 48 7.48 0.16 5.07
C GLU A 48 8.59 -0.89 5.27
N ILE A 49 8.80 -1.75 4.27
CA ILE A 49 9.91 -2.70 4.29
C ILE A 49 11.26 -1.99 4.12
N TRP A 50 11.29 -0.92 3.32
CA TRP A 50 12.48 -0.10 3.16
C TRP A 50 12.86 0.67 4.43
N ILE A 51 11.88 1.16 5.19
CA ILE A 51 12.06 1.73 6.53
C ILE A 51 12.70 0.67 7.45
N LEU A 52 12.20 -0.56 7.43
CA LEU A 52 12.80 -1.65 8.20
C LEU A 52 14.27 -1.87 7.82
N PHE A 53 14.60 -1.93 6.52
CA PHE A 53 15.99 -2.05 6.07
C PHE A 53 16.85 -0.87 6.53
N GLY A 54 16.35 0.36 6.40
CA GLY A 54 17.03 1.55 6.88
C GLY A 54 17.35 1.48 8.37
N ILE A 55 16.36 1.15 9.21
CA ILE A 55 16.53 0.99 10.65
C ILE A 55 17.54 -0.12 10.96
N LEU A 56 17.46 -1.27 10.30
CA LEU A 56 18.42 -2.38 10.50
C LEU A 56 19.84 -1.94 10.18
N ILE A 57 20.05 -1.22 9.09
CA ILE A 57 21.38 -0.70 8.70
C ILE A 57 21.88 0.28 9.77
N ILE A 58 21.06 1.26 10.15
CA ILE A 58 21.41 2.28 11.15
C ILE A 58 21.83 1.64 12.47
N MET A 59 21.01 0.72 12.99
CA MET A 59 21.23 0.11 14.29
C MET A 59 22.51 -0.74 14.34
N ASN A 60 22.91 -1.34 13.20
CA ASN A 60 24.11 -2.16 13.07
C ASN A 60 25.35 -1.39 12.55
N SER A 61 25.24 -0.08 12.34
CA SER A 61 26.36 0.75 11.90
C SER A 61 27.24 1.21 13.06
N LYS A 62 28.52 1.49 12.76
CA LYS A 62 29.56 1.81 13.75
C LYS A 62 29.57 3.28 14.15
N SER A 63 29.29 4.18 13.23
CA SER A 63 29.24 5.64 13.43
C SER A 63 28.13 6.28 12.61
N ASN A 64 27.85 7.56 12.85
CA ASN A 64 26.87 8.33 12.07
C ASN A 64 27.20 8.33 10.57
N LEU A 65 28.48 8.51 10.23
CA LEU A 65 28.94 8.53 8.84
C LEU A 65 28.86 7.13 8.20
N ASP A 66 29.22 6.08 8.94
CA ASP A 66 29.08 4.70 8.48
C ASP A 66 27.60 4.36 8.22
N SER A 67 26.69 4.82 9.09
CA SER A 67 25.25 4.69 8.93
C SER A 67 24.73 5.41 7.68
N ALA A 68 25.11 6.69 7.52
CA ALA A 68 24.75 7.51 6.36
C ALA A 68 25.17 6.87 5.04
N LEU A 69 26.45 6.47 4.94
CA LEU A 69 27.02 5.87 3.75
C LEU A 69 26.39 4.51 3.44
N LYS A 70 26.17 3.67 4.46
CA LYS A 70 25.54 2.35 4.25
C LYS A 70 24.08 2.45 3.85
N CYS A 71 23.31 3.35 4.47
CA CYS A 71 21.94 3.61 4.02
C CYS A 71 21.93 4.09 2.58
N PHE A 72 22.72 5.12 2.27
CA PHE A 72 22.81 5.66 0.92
C PHE A 72 23.17 4.59 -0.13
N VAL A 73 24.26 3.84 0.09
CA VAL A 73 24.73 2.80 -0.84
C VAL A 73 23.73 1.65 -0.97
N PHE A 74 23.09 1.24 0.13
CA PHE A 74 22.08 0.19 0.07
C PHE A 74 20.92 0.57 -0.86
N PHE A 75 20.39 1.78 -0.72
CA PHE A 75 19.29 2.28 -1.57
C PHE A 75 19.76 2.58 -3.00
N LEU A 76 20.97 3.10 -3.16
CA LEU A 76 21.58 3.36 -4.47
C LEU A 76 21.77 2.09 -5.30
N ILE A 77 21.94 0.93 -4.67
CA ILE A 77 22.02 -0.36 -5.37
C ILE A 77 20.63 -0.97 -5.55
N SER A 78 19.89 -1.13 -4.46
CA SER A 78 18.64 -1.91 -4.44
C SER A 78 17.54 -1.32 -5.31
N GLN A 79 17.36 0.00 -5.27
CA GLN A 79 16.28 0.70 -5.99
C GLN A 79 16.45 0.62 -7.51
N PRO A 80 17.55 1.10 -8.12
CA PRO A 80 17.68 1.01 -9.58
C PRO A 80 17.76 -0.43 -10.06
N LEU A 81 18.34 -1.35 -9.28
CA LEU A 81 18.38 -2.77 -9.65
C LEU A 81 16.96 -3.36 -9.77
N ALA A 82 16.04 -2.99 -8.86
CA ALA A 82 14.67 -3.44 -8.93
C ALA A 82 14.00 -3.01 -10.25
N TYR A 83 14.26 -1.79 -10.71
CA TYR A 83 13.77 -1.29 -12.00
C TYR A 83 14.46 -1.96 -13.20
N LEU A 84 15.79 -2.10 -13.17
CA LEU A 84 16.56 -2.71 -14.26
C LEU A 84 16.09 -4.13 -14.59
N ILE A 85 15.79 -4.94 -13.57
CA ILE A 85 15.32 -6.31 -13.76
C ILE A 85 13.90 -6.32 -14.38
N GLN A 86 13.07 -5.33 -14.07
CA GLN A 86 11.70 -5.26 -14.59
C GLN A 86 11.62 -4.77 -16.05
N VAL A 87 12.57 -3.92 -16.50
CA VAL A 87 12.59 -3.35 -17.87
C VAL A 87 12.33 -4.38 -18.98
N PRO A 88 13.04 -5.52 -19.07
CA PRO A 88 12.84 -6.47 -20.17
C PRO A 88 11.50 -7.21 -20.14
N PHE A 89 10.74 -7.12 -19.05
CA PHE A 89 9.47 -7.82 -18.86
C PHE A 89 8.28 -6.85 -18.70
N SER A 90 8.52 -5.54 -18.74
CA SER A 90 7.50 -4.52 -18.60
C SER A 90 7.07 -4.02 -19.98
N GLU A 91 5.77 -3.87 -20.21
CA GLU A 91 5.24 -3.27 -21.44
C GLU A 91 5.74 -1.83 -21.66
N MET A 92 6.06 -1.11 -20.58
CA MET A 92 6.64 0.24 -20.65
C MET A 92 8.14 0.24 -20.99
N GLY A 93 8.82 -0.90 -20.94
CA GLY A 93 10.27 -1.01 -21.13
C GLY A 93 11.06 -0.01 -20.28
N TRP A 94 11.93 0.77 -20.91
CA TRP A 94 12.70 1.84 -20.25
C TRP A 94 11.84 2.98 -19.69
N GLY A 95 10.59 3.14 -20.14
CA GLY A 95 9.64 4.11 -19.59
C GLY A 95 9.39 3.92 -18.10
N LEU A 96 9.60 2.72 -17.57
CA LEU A 96 9.50 2.41 -16.14
C LEU A 96 10.45 3.27 -15.26
N PHE A 97 11.57 3.72 -15.81
CA PHE A 97 12.53 4.57 -15.09
C PHE A 97 12.01 6.00 -14.83
N SER A 98 10.90 6.41 -15.46
CA SER A 98 10.24 7.68 -15.12
C SER A 98 9.83 7.73 -13.62
N TYR A 99 9.40 6.61 -13.06
CA TYR A 99 9.06 6.47 -11.64
C TYR A 99 10.29 6.46 -10.71
N TYR A 100 11.47 6.10 -11.23
CA TYR A 100 12.71 6.08 -10.44
C TYR A 100 13.14 7.49 -9.99
N ARG A 101 12.70 8.56 -10.66
CA ARG A 101 13.04 9.94 -10.26
C ARG A 101 12.70 10.22 -8.80
N PHE A 102 11.52 9.77 -8.34
CA PHE A 102 11.10 9.93 -6.95
C PHE A 102 11.97 9.10 -5.99
N TRP A 103 12.25 7.85 -6.35
CA TRP A 103 13.13 6.96 -5.58
C TRP A 103 14.57 7.45 -5.49
N PHE A 104 15.07 8.10 -6.53
CA PHE A 104 16.40 8.70 -6.52
C PHE A 104 16.49 9.83 -5.51
N ILE A 105 15.47 10.69 -5.42
CA ILE A 105 15.39 11.74 -4.39
C ILE A 105 15.37 11.11 -2.99
N CYS A 106 14.55 10.07 -2.79
CA CYS A 106 14.51 9.35 -1.51
C CYS A 106 15.88 8.75 -1.16
N THR A 107 16.58 8.16 -2.14
CA THR A 107 17.93 7.61 -2.00
C THR A 107 18.92 8.68 -1.55
N LEU A 108 18.90 9.87 -2.15
CA LEU A 108 19.74 10.99 -1.71
C LEU A 108 19.45 11.39 -0.26
N LEU A 109 18.17 11.44 0.12
CA LEU A 109 17.75 11.75 1.49
C LEU A 109 18.15 10.67 2.51
N CYS A 110 18.41 9.43 2.08
CA CYS A 110 18.91 8.38 2.96
C CYS A 110 20.28 8.72 3.56
N PHE A 111 21.08 9.59 2.94
CA PHE A 111 22.34 10.03 3.50
C PHE A 111 22.16 10.86 4.79
N PRO A 112 21.47 12.04 4.77
CA PRO A 112 21.22 12.80 6.00
C PRO A 112 20.34 12.02 6.99
N MET A 113 19.35 11.26 6.52
CA MET A 113 18.51 10.43 7.40
C MET A 113 19.32 9.33 8.09
N GLY A 114 20.23 8.65 7.40
CA GLY A 114 21.10 7.64 7.99
C GLY A 114 22.07 8.24 9.02
N PHE A 115 22.55 9.46 8.78
CA PHE A 115 23.40 10.18 9.73
C PHE A 115 22.65 10.52 11.03
N VAL A 116 21.46 11.14 10.90
CA VAL A 116 20.62 11.53 12.04
C VAL A 116 20.06 10.30 12.76
N GLY A 117 19.62 9.30 12.01
CA GLY A 117 19.08 8.04 12.53
C GLY A 117 20.03 7.32 13.49
N TYR A 118 21.35 7.47 13.31
CA TYR A 118 22.32 6.86 14.22
C TYR A 118 22.14 7.34 15.68
N PHE A 119 21.67 8.57 15.91
CA PHE A 119 21.42 9.08 17.25
C PHE A 119 20.31 8.32 18.01
N MET A 120 19.47 7.53 17.33
CA MET A 120 18.54 6.60 18.01
C MET A 120 19.27 5.62 18.94
N LYS A 121 20.52 5.26 18.63
CA LYS A 121 21.35 4.36 19.44
C LYS A 121 21.73 4.94 20.81
N LYS A 122 21.54 6.25 21.03
CA LYS A 122 21.85 6.92 22.30
C LYS A 122 20.80 6.63 23.40
N ASP A 123 19.70 5.98 23.06
CA ASP A 123 18.67 5.54 24.02
C ASP A 123 18.06 6.69 24.86
N LYS A 124 17.82 7.82 24.21
CA LYS A 124 17.20 9.03 24.77
C LYS A 124 15.89 9.35 24.05
N TRP A 125 15.04 10.19 24.66
CA TRP A 125 13.76 10.64 24.08
C TRP A 125 13.91 11.26 22.69
N TRP A 126 14.97 12.03 22.45
CA TRP A 126 15.26 12.56 21.11
C TRP A 126 15.49 11.47 20.06
N GLY A 127 16.00 10.30 20.46
CA GLY A 127 16.08 9.13 19.59
C GLY A 127 14.69 8.62 19.19
N TYR A 128 13.72 8.63 20.11
CA TYR A 128 12.34 8.28 19.79
C TYR A 128 11.69 9.32 18.87
N LEU A 129 11.97 10.61 19.08
CA LEU A 129 11.52 11.68 18.17
C LEU A 129 12.10 11.53 16.75
N ILE A 130 13.34 11.03 16.61
CA ILE A 130 13.92 10.71 15.30
C ILE A 130 13.22 9.51 14.64
N LEU A 131 12.77 8.52 15.43
CA LEU A 131 12.03 7.36 14.93
C LEU A 131 10.58 7.70 14.52
N LEU A 132 9.96 8.69 15.19
CA LEU A 132 8.55 9.00 15.05
C LEU A 132 8.09 9.29 13.60
N PRO A 133 8.82 10.07 12.77
CA PRO A 133 8.46 10.26 11.36
C PRO A 133 8.36 8.95 10.57
N MET A 134 9.21 7.96 10.88
CA MET A 134 9.16 6.65 10.23
C MET A 134 7.95 5.83 10.69
N ILE A 135 7.57 5.95 11.97
CA ILE A 135 6.33 5.35 12.50
C ILE A 135 5.10 5.99 11.86
N LEU A 136 5.09 7.32 11.70
CA LEU A 136 4.00 8.04 11.06
C LEU A 136 3.86 7.68 9.58
N LEU A 137 4.98 7.58 8.85
CA LEU A 137 4.96 7.11 7.46
C LEU A 137 4.42 5.67 7.37
N THR A 138 4.84 4.80 8.28
CA THR A 138 4.29 3.43 8.38
C THR A 138 2.79 3.42 8.67
N GLY A 139 2.31 4.34 9.52
CA GLY A 139 0.89 4.51 9.83
C GLY A 139 0.08 5.04 8.65
N TYR A 140 0.62 5.98 7.88
CA TYR A 140 -0.01 6.44 6.64
C TYR A 140 -0.20 5.29 5.65
N SER A 141 0.79 4.41 5.53
CA SER A 141 0.67 3.21 4.70
C SER A 141 -0.32 2.19 5.26
N LEU A 142 -0.39 2.03 6.58
CA LEU A 142 -1.42 1.19 7.21
C LEU A 142 -2.83 1.66 6.85
N LEU A 143 -3.08 2.98 6.83
CA LEU A 143 -4.37 3.55 6.43
C LEU A 143 -4.76 3.10 5.02
N GLY A 144 -3.85 3.26 4.05
CA GLY A 144 -4.09 2.83 2.66
C GLY A 144 -4.31 1.33 2.55
N TYR A 145 -3.40 0.53 3.11
CA TYR A 145 -3.46 -0.93 3.00
C TYR A 145 -4.61 -1.58 3.74
N PHE A 146 -5.05 -1.00 4.86
CA PHE A 146 -6.21 -1.52 5.56
C PHE A 146 -7.49 -1.26 4.76
N SER A 147 -7.59 -0.08 4.14
CA SER A 147 -8.65 0.21 3.17
C SER A 147 -8.62 -0.76 1.98
N ASP A 148 -7.45 -1.05 1.41
CA ASP A 148 -7.34 -2.03 0.31
C ASP A 148 -7.70 -3.45 0.74
N PHE A 149 -7.31 -3.83 1.96
CA PHE A 149 -7.70 -5.09 2.59
C PHE A 149 -9.21 -5.20 2.80
N GLN A 150 -9.87 -4.15 3.31
CA GLN A 150 -11.33 -4.15 3.48
C GLN A 150 -12.06 -4.36 2.16
N PHE A 151 -11.59 -3.72 1.09
CA PHE A 151 -12.22 -3.85 -0.23
C PHE A 151 -11.91 -5.20 -0.90
N SER A 152 -10.70 -5.75 -0.72
CA SER A 152 -10.21 -6.90 -1.49
C SER A 152 -9.84 -8.11 -0.62
N ALA A 153 -10.51 -8.30 0.52
CA ALA A 153 -10.16 -9.35 1.49
C ALA A 153 -10.09 -10.74 0.83
N PRO A 154 -9.07 -11.58 1.12
CA PRO A 154 -8.01 -11.43 2.12
C PRO A 154 -6.71 -10.80 1.60
N ARG A 155 -6.71 -10.17 0.41
CA ARG A 155 -5.52 -9.52 -0.15
C ARG A 155 -5.04 -8.39 0.77
N TYR A 156 -3.75 -8.08 0.77
CA TYR A 156 -3.12 -7.05 1.61
C TYR A 156 -3.00 -7.35 3.13
N ILE A 157 -3.54 -8.45 3.64
CA ILE A 157 -3.49 -8.76 5.09
C ILE A 157 -2.07 -8.79 5.67
N LEU A 158 -1.08 -9.34 4.95
CA LEU A 158 0.28 -9.48 5.48
C LEU A 158 0.95 -8.12 5.67
N ILE A 159 0.76 -7.19 4.73
CA ILE A 159 1.35 -5.85 4.83
C ILE A 159 0.64 -5.02 5.90
N VAL A 160 -0.69 -5.18 6.06
CA VAL A 160 -1.45 -4.57 7.17
C VAL A 160 -0.90 -5.01 8.51
N LEU A 161 -0.74 -6.33 8.71
CA LEU A 161 -0.19 -6.89 9.94
C LEU A 161 1.25 -6.42 10.17
N PHE A 162 2.06 -6.36 9.11
CA PHE A 162 3.42 -5.85 9.18
C PHE A 162 3.46 -4.38 9.64
N CYS A 163 2.64 -3.50 9.05
CA CYS A 163 2.61 -2.08 9.42
C CYS A 163 2.16 -1.89 10.87
N ALA A 164 1.07 -2.56 11.27
CA ALA A 164 0.56 -2.51 12.64
C ALA A 164 1.62 -3.01 13.65
N ALA A 165 2.28 -4.13 13.34
CA ALA A 165 3.36 -4.66 14.17
C ALA A 165 4.57 -3.71 14.20
N ALA A 166 4.99 -3.14 13.07
CA ALA A 166 6.13 -2.24 12.97
C ALA A 166 5.95 -0.98 13.85
N MET A 167 4.75 -0.36 13.81
CA MET A 167 4.42 0.80 14.63
C MET A 167 4.59 0.54 16.14
N ILE A 168 4.26 -0.67 16.59
CA ILE A 168 4.33 -1.07 18.01
C ILE A 168 5.74 -1.56 18.37
N LEU A 169 6.36 -2.34 17.49
CA LEU A 169 7.56 -3.11 17.80
C LEU A 169 8.86 -2.34 17.56
N TYR A 170 8.90 -1.32 16.69
CA TYR A 170 10.10 -0.53 16.48
C TYR A 170 10.61 0.10 17.80
N PRO A 171 9.80 0.81 18.60
CA PRO A 171 10.29 1.36 19.86
C PRO A 171 10.72 0.28 20.86
N VAL A 172 10.00 -0.84 20.88
CA VAL A 172 10.25 -1.96 21.81
C VAL A 172 11.61 -2.62 21.57
N PHE A 173 12.03 -2.71 20.31
CA PHE A 173 13.26 -3.39 19.91
C PHE A 173 14.46 -2.47 19.73
N ILE A 174 14.25 -1.20 19.37
CA ILE A 174 15.33 -0.23 19.16
C ILE A 174 15.87 0.30 20.50
N PHE A 175 14.97 0.65 21.43
CA PHE A 175 15.35 1.28 22.69
C PHE A 175 15.56 0.25 23.80
N ARG A 176 16.49 0.54 24.71
CA ARG A 176 16.74 -0.24 25.94
C ARG A 176 15.98 0.35 27.11
N ASN A 177 15.81 1.67 27.14
CA ASN A 177 15.06 2.38 28.17
C ASN A 177 13.62 1.86 28.28
N LYS A 178 13.27 1.32 29.45
CA LYS A 178 11.96 0.70 29.70
C LYS A 178 10.80 1.68 29.49
N ILE A 179 10.97 2.95 29.86
CA ILE A 179 9.92 3.97 29.73
C ILE A 179 9.67 4.28 28.25
N ILE A 180 10.74 4.51 27.47
CA ILE A 180 10.62 4.78 26.02
C ILE A 180 9.94 3.60 25.30
N ARG A 181 10.29 2.36 25.66
CA ARG A 181 9.68 1.16 25.08
C ARG A 181 8.18 1.07 25.37
N ILE A 182 7.77 1.30 26.62
CA ILE A 182 6.36 1.24 27.03
C ILE A 182 5.56 2.37 26.37
N VAL A 183 6.05 3.61 26.46
CA VAL A 183 5.37 4.77 25.87
C VAL A 183 5.31 4.62 24.35
N GLY A 184 6.40 4.24 23.70
CA GLY A 184 6.44 4.03 22.26
C GLY A 184 5.48 2.93 21.79
N ALA A 185 5.39 1.81 22.52
CA ALA A 185 4.44 0.75 22.23
C ALA A 185 2.98 1.21 22.45
N ALA A 186 2.72 1.95 23.52
CA ALA A 186 1.39 2.49 23.82
C ALA A 186 0.93 3.47 22.74
N VAL A 187 1.78 4.42 22.35
CA VAL A 187 1.52 5.38 21.26
C VAL A 187 1.29 4.65 19.94
N GLY A 188 2.14 3.67 19.60
CA GLY A 188 1.95 2.84 18.40
C GLY A 188 0.62 2.08 18.41
N THR A 189 0.24 1.51 19.56
CA THR A 189 -1.02 0.76 19.72
C THR A 189 -2.23 1.68 19.55
N VAL A 190 -2.22 2.84 20.21
CA VAL A 190 -3.29 3.84 20.07
C VAL A 190 -3.40 4.32 18.62
N GLY A 191 -2.26 4.57 17.95
CA GLY A 191 -2.25 4.94 16.54
C GLY A 191 -2.85 3.87 15.63
N VAL A 192 -2.50 2.60 15.83
CA VAL A 192 -3.08 1.47 15.09
C VAL A 192 -4.60 1.38 15.31
N ILE A 193 -5.05 1.47 16.56
CA ILE A 193 -6.49 1.44 16.88
C ILE A 193 -7.20 2.60 16.19
N ALA A 194 -6.68 3.82 16.30
CA ALA A 194 -7.28 5.00 15.69
C ALA A 194 -7.39 4.86 14.16
N ILE A 195 -6.34 4.41 13.49
CA ILE A 195 -6.34 4.18 12.02
C ILE A 195 -7.39 3.14 11.64
N ILE A 196 -7.41 1.99 12.31
CA ILE A 196 -8.39 0.93 12.05
C ILE A 196 -9.80 1.45 12.27
N THR A 197 -10.05 2.15 13.38
CA THR A 197 -11.35 2.73 13.69
C THR A 197 -11.80 3.73 12.61
N ILE A 198 -10.92 4.64 12.18
CA ILE A 198 -11.22 5.60 11.10
C ILE A 198 -11.64 4.87 9.82
N CYS A 199 -10.92 3.83 9.42
CA CYS A 199 -11.25 3.04 8.23
C CYS A 199 -12.53 2.20 8.38
N LEU A 200 -12.87 1.76 9.59
CA LEU A 200 -14.13 1.06 9.83
C LEU A 200 -15.34 2.00 9.74
N PHE A 201 -15.19 3.26 10.19
CA PHE A 201 -16.25 4.27 10.06
C PHE A 201 -16.33 4.90 8.67
N ASN A 202 -15.24 4.85 7.89
CA ASN A 202 -15.19 5.34 6.52
C ASN A 202 -14.74 4.19 5.61
N PRO A 203 -15.60 3.17 5.41
CA PRO A 203 -15.26 2.04 4.57
C PRO A 203 -14.99 2.52 3.14
N PRO A 204 -14.08 1.86 2.42
CA PRO A 204 -13.80 2.24 1.04
C PRO A 204 -15.00 2.01 0.14
N VAL A 205 -15.28 3.00 -0.70
CA VAL A 205 -16.31 2.91 -1.75
C VAL A 205 -15.65 3.22 -3.10
N TYR A 206 -15.97 2.42 -4.10
CA TYR A 206 -15.62 2.66 -5.50
C TYR A 206 -16.89 3.01 -6.26
N SER A 207 -17.07 4.30 -6.53
CA SER A 207 -18.25 4.85 -7.22
C SER A 207 -18.00 4.96 -8.71
N ILE A 208 -18.93 4.49 -9.53
CA ILE A 208 -18.88 4.59 -10.99
C ILE A 208 -20.23 4.97 -11.60
N ASP A 209 -20.17 5.63 -12.76
CA ASP A 209 -21.34 5.88 -13.60
C ASP A 209 -21.27 5.01 -14.87
N LEU A 210 -22.27 4.16 -15.05
CA LEU A 210 -22.39 3.24 -16.18
C LEU A 210 -23.32 3.83 -17.24
N PHE A 211 -22.72 4.23 -18.36
CA PHE A 211 -23.43 4.84 -19.50
C PHE A 211 -23.89 3.82 -20.55
N ASN A 212 -23.26 2.64 -20.59
CA ASN A 212 -23.56 1.58 -21.58
C ASN A 212 -24.61 0.58 -21.09
N VAL A 213 -25.38 0.94 -20.05
CA VAL A 213 -26.40 0.10 -19.45
C VAL A 213 -27.76 0.69 -19.81
N GLY A 214 -28.65 -0.09 -20.43
CA GLY A 214 -29.95 0.42 -20.90
C GLY A 214 -30.39 -0.18 -22.22
N ASP A 215 -31.48 0.35 -22.77
CA ASP A 215 -31.99 0.00 -24.10
C ASP A 215 -31.58 1.08 -25.12
N ASP A 216 -31.75 0.81 -26.41
CA ASP A 216 -31.52 1.77 -27.51
C ASP A 216 -32.33 3.09 -27.36
N LYS A 217 -33.34 3.09 -26.48
CA LYS A 217 -34.19 4.25 -26.15
C LYS A 217 -33.65 5.12 -25.00
N GLY A 218 -32.53 4.73 -24.38
CA GLY A 218 -31.94 5.41 -23.22
C GLY A 218 -32.54 4.98 -21.87
N LEU A 219 -31.89 5.39 -20.78
CA LEU A 219 -32.33 5.18 -19.40
C LEU A 219 -33.38 6.22 -19.00
N SER A 220 -34.31 5.83 -18.13
CA SER A 220 -35.30 6.73 -17.53
C SER A 220 -35.47 6.43 -16.05
N PRO A 221 -35.97 7.39 -15.24
CA PRO A 221 -36.09 7.23 -13.79
C PRO A 221 -37.11 6.17 -13.36
N SER A 222 -37.94 5.66 -14.27
CA SER A 222 -38.87 4.55 -14.03
C SER A 222 -38.21 3.17 -14.04
N TYR A 223 -36.94 3.08 -14.44
CA TYR A 223 -36.19 1.82 -14.39
C TYR A 223 -35.78 1.54 -12.94
N ASN A 224 -35.69 0.26 -12.58
CA ASN A 224 -35.19 -0.14 -11.27
C ASN A 224 -33.88 -0.91 -11.47
N VAL A 225 -32.84 -0.49 -10.75
CA VAL A 225 -31.52 -1.11 -10.82
C VAL A 225 -31.09 -1.59 -9.44
N THR A 226 -30.61 -2.83 -9.39
CA THR A 226 -30.14 -3.45 -8.14
C THR A 226 -28.96 -4.36 -8.43
N LEU A 227 -28.03 -4.47 -7.49
CA LEU A 227 -27.05 -5.56 -7.50
C LEU A 227 -27.71 -6.85 -7.01
N GLU A 228 -27.33 -7.98 -7.61
CA GLU A 228 -27.80 -9.32 -7.20
C GLU A 228 -27.45 -9.60 -5.72
N ASP A 229 -26.23 -9.24 -5.31
CA ASP A 229 -25.79 -9.27 -3.93
C ASP A 229 -25.58 -7.84 -3.40
N SER A 230 -26.53 -7.37 -2.59
CA SER A 230 -26.49 -6.07 -1.92
C SER A 230 -25.26 -5.84 -1.03
N SER A 231 -24.52 -6.88 -0.64
CA SER A 231 -23.27 -6.71 0.10
C SER A 231 -22.12 -6.20 -0.78
N TYR A 232 -22.27 -6.21 -2.12
CA TYR A 232 -21.32 -5.58 -3.03
C TYR A 232 -21.44 -4.07 -3.09
N GLY A 233 -22.59 -3.49 -2.74
CA GLY A 233 -22.81 -2.07 -2.94
C GLY A 233 -24.27 -1.71 -3.18
N ASP A 234 -24.47 -0.44 -3.49
CA ASP A 234 -25.78 0.12 -3.84
C ASP A 234 -25.74 0.60 -5.31
N ALA A 235 -26.86 0.47 -6.02
CA ALA A 235 -27.00 0.94 -7.38
C ALA A 235 -28.25 1.81 -7.50
N GLU A 236 -28.13 2.93 -8.19
CA GLU A 236 -29.23 3.86 -8.42
C GLU A 236 -29.17 4.46 -9.83
N ILE A 237 -30.27 5.04 -10.29
CA ILE A 237 -30.30 5.79 -11.55
C ILE A 237 -30.14 7.26 -11.20
N ARG A 238 -29.11 7.89 -11.74
CA ARG A 238 -28.80 9.30 -11.50
C ARG A 238 -28.82 10.06 -12.82
N TYR A 239 -29.36 11.27 -12.79
CA TYR A 239 -29.24 12.22 -13.89
C TYR A 239 -27.89 12.92 -13.80
N ILE A 240 -27.15 12.97 -14.91
CA ILE A 240 -25.84 13.61 -14.99
C ILE A 240 -25.98 14.87 -15.83
N ASP A 241 -25.93 16.02 -15.17
CA ASP A 241 -26.16 17.34 -15.76
C ASP A 241 -25.22 17.62 -16.95
N ASP A 242 -23.94 17.27 -16.83
CA ASP A 242 -22.91 17.51 -17.86
C ASP A 242 -23.17 16.76 -19.18
N LEU A 243 -23.90 15.64 -19.11
CA LEU A 243 -24.22 14.79 -20.27
C LEU A 243 -25.71 14.81 -20.61
N GLU A 244 -26.50 15.62 -19.91
CA GLU A 244 -27.95 15.74 -20.00
C GLU A 244 -28.69 14.39 -20.07
N SER A 245 -28.16 13.35 -19.42
CA SER A 245 -28.62 11.96 -19.55
C SER A 245 -28.65 11.20 -18.23
N TYR A 246 -29.45 10.14 -18.18
CA TYR A 246 -29.49 9.22 -17.05
C TYR A 246 -28.41 8.15 -17.20
N ALA A 247 -27.71 7.85 -16.11
CA ALA A 247 -26.75 6.77 -16.00
C ALA A 247 -27.07 5.91 -14.78
N VAL A 248 -26.58 4.67 -14.77
CA VAL A 248 -26.60 3.84 -13.57
C VAL A 248 -25.38 4.18 -12.71
N HIS A 249 -25.60 4.79 -11.56
CA HIS A 249 -24.59 5.04 -10.55
C HIS A 249 -24.46 3.81 -9.65
N VAL A 250 -23.24 3.32 -9.42
CA VAL A 250 -22.97 2.17 -8.54
C VAL A 250 -21.87 2.49 -7.55
N ASP A 251 -22.16 2.29 -6.26
CA ASP A 251 -21.24 2.42 -5.14
C ASP A 251 -20.78 1.05 -4.66
N PHE A 252 -19.64 0.55 -5.17
CA PHE A 252 -19.09 -0.73 -4.74
C PHE A 252 -18.38 -0.63 -3.39
N LYS A 253 -18.68 -1.56 -2.49
CA LYS A 253 -18.11 -1.68 -1.13
C LYS A 253 -17.06 -2.79 -1.02
N LYS A 254 -17.01 -3.72 -1.98
CA LYS A 254 -16.01 -4.81 -2.06
C LYS A 254 -15.72 -5.22 -3.51
N ALA A 255 -14.52 -5.77 -3.73
CA ALA A 255 -14.09 -6.37 -4.99
C ALA A 255 -14.72 -7.76 -5.19
N GLY A 256 -14.81 -8.19 -6.44
CA GLY A 256 -15.26 -9.52 -6.84
C GLY A 256 -16.26 -9.51 -7.98
N HIS A 257 -16.96 -10.63 -8.15
CA HIS A 257 -17.93 -10.81 -9.22
C HIS A 257 -19.35 -10.65 -8.68
N THR A 258 -20.12 -9.76 -9.30
CA THR A 258 -21.54 -9.54 -9.01
C THR A 258 -22.31 -9.34 -10.30
N LYS A 259 -23.64 -9.31 -10.21
CA LYS A 259 -24.50 -8.97 -11.34
C LYS A 259 -25.29 -7.71 -11.05
N LEU A 260 -25.41 -6.86 -12.06
CA LEU A 260 -26.34 -5.73 -12.07
C LEU A 260 -27.62 -6.18 -12.77
N ILE A 261 -28.74 -6.05 -12.08
CA ILE A 261 -30.06 -6.41 -12.57
C ILE A 261 -30.80 -5.11 -12.87
N LEU A 262 -31.07 -4.87 -14.14
CA LEU A 262 -31.87 -3.76 -14.62
C LEU A 262 -33.28 -4.26 -14.95
N LYS A 263 -34.30 -3.66 -14.34
CA LYS A 263 -35.71 -3.95 -14.63
C LYS A 263 -36.31 -2.77 -15.37
N THR A 264 -36.82 -3.04 -16.57
CA THR A 264 -37.53 -2.04 -17.37
C THR A 264 -38.94 -1.81 -16.80
N PRO A 265 -39.58 -0.67 -17.12
CA PRO A 265 -40.96 -0.40 -16.70
C PRO A 265 -41.95 -1.47 -17.16
N ASP A 266 -41.67 -2.13 -18.29
CA ASP A 266 -42.48 -3.21 -18.88
C ASP A 266 -42.27 -4.57 -18.18
N GLY A 267 -41.42 -4.62 -17.14
CA GLY A 267 -41.12 -5.82 -16.37
C GLY A 267 -40.05 -6.73 -16.97
N ALA A 268 -39.45 -6.36 -18.11
CA ALA A 268 -38.32 -7.09 -18.68
C ALA A 268 -37.08 -6.92 -17.81
N LYS A 269 -36.29 -7.98 -17.68
CA LYS A 269 -35.04 -7.99 -16.90
C LYS A 269 -33.85 -8.12 -17.83
N LYS A 270 -32.86 -7.26 -17.63
CA LYS A 270 -31.53 -7.37 -18.23
C LYS A 270 -30.51 -7.58 -17.12
N GLU A 271 -29.58 -8.51 -17.34
CA GLU A 271 -28.51 -8.83 -16.40
C GLU A 271 -27.16 -8.46 -17.00
N TYR A 272 -26.33 -7.78 -16.23
CA TYR A 272 -24.97 -7.46 -16.61
C TYR A 272 -24.02 -8.08 -15.58
N ALA A 273 -23.09 -8.92 -16.03
CA ALA A 273 -22.05 -9.44 -15.18
C ALA A 273 -21.01 -8.33 -14.96
N ILE A 274 -20.69 -8.05 -13.70
CA ILE A 274 -19.68 -7.05 -13.30
C ILE A 274 -18.58 -7.76 -12.51
N ASP A 275 -17.35 -7.60 -13.00
CA ASP A 275 -16.14 -7.90 -12.26
C ASP A 275 -15.52 -6.58 -11.76
N VAL A 276 -15.56 -6.35 -10.45
CA VAL A 276 -15.09 -5.11 -9.82
C VAL A 276 -13.77 -5.32 -9.09
N GLU A 277 -12.81 -4.45 -9.39
CA GLU A 277 -11.58 -4.27 -8.64
C GLU A 277 -11.50 -2.84 -8.09
N ARG A 278 -10.51 -2.56 -7.23
CA ARG A 278 -10.43 -1.32 -6.44
C ARG A 278 -10.58 -0.01 -7.24
N ASN A 279 -10.10 0.02 -8.47
CA ASN A 279 -10.09 1.21 -9.34
C ASN A 279 -10.52 0.89 -10.78
N THR A 280 -11.14 -0.26 -11.02
CA THR A 280 -11.54 -0.67 -12.37
C THR A 280 -12.70 -1.66 -12.29
N TYR A 281 -13.46 -1.75 -13.37
CA TYR A 281 -14.50 -2.76 -13.52
C TYR A 281 -14.51 -3.27 -14.95
N ASN A 282 -14.97 -4.50 -15.13
CA ASN A 282 -15.35 -5.04 -16.43
C ASN A 282 -16.84 -5.37 -16.37
N ILE A 283 -17.59 -4.94 -17.37
CA ILE A 283 -19.03 -5.21 -17.49
C ILE A 283 -19.31 -5.92 -18.80
N THR A 284 -20.09 -6.99 -18.74
CA THR A 284 -20.51 -7.78 -19.89
C THR A 284 -22.01 -8.04 -19.78
N GLU A 285 -22.78 -7.75 -20.84
CA GLU A 285 -24.19 -8.12 -20.90
C GLU A 285 -24.31 -9.64 -20.90
N SER A 286 -25.06 -10.18 -19.93
CA SER A 286 -25.34 -11.61 -19.85
C SER A 286 -26.51 -11.91 -20.78
N THR A 287 -26.28 -12.78 -21.76
CA THR A 287 -27.31 -13.23 -22.71
C THR A 287 -28.35 -14.11 -22.04
#